data_AF-A0A6J1RM19-F1
#
_entry.id   AF-A0A6J1RM19-F1
#
_cell.length_a   1.000
_cell.length_b   1.000
_cell.length_c   1.000
_cell.angle_alpha   90.00
_cell.angle_beta   90.00
_cell.angle_gamma   90.00
#
_symmetry.space_group_name_H-M   'P 1'
#
loop_
_entity.id
_entity.type
_entity.pdbx_description
1 polymer ?
#
loop_
_entity_poly.entity_id
_entity_poly.type
_entity_poly.pdbx_seq_one_letter_code
_entity_poly.pdbx_strand_id
1 'polypeptide(L)'
;MSASNSTWNKVLHSGVLDNNLLRFLACTKNHTVIIGYLDLLKSERFTKAQYRITVFHSIIARHARNELVLTYILNNFANVVPKEIKKILALTDIINHLYSKDQLDKVYNYVGKNFSDKMFSRLILKINRRSSQITKHVGYFKSFLKTE
;
A
#
# COMPACT_ATOMS: atom_id res chain seq x y z
N MET A 1 -13.58 6.78 9.91
CA MET A 1 -14.98 6.38 9.64
C MET A 1 -14.96 5.02 8.95
N SER A 2 -15.72 4.04 9.45
CA SER A 2 -15.96 2.78 8.74
C SER A 2 -17.17 2.98 7.83
N ALA A 3 -16.94 3.43 6.60
CA ALA A 3 -18.03 3.54 5.63
C ALA A 3 -18.51 2.13 5.26
N SER A 4 -19.82 1.92 5.26
CA SER A 4 -20.42 0.72 4.68
C SER A 4 -20.10 0.64 3.18
N ASN A 5 -20.14 -0.55 2.60
CA ASN A 5 -19.91 -0.72 1.15
C ASN A 5 -20.90 0.12 0.32
N SER A 6 -22.16 0.25 0.78
CA SER A 6 -23.18 1.05 0.08
C SER A 6 -22.88 2.54 0.14
N THR A 7 -22.44 3.07 1.28
CA THR A 7 -22.03 4.48 1.41
C THR A 7 -20.81 4.77 0.54
N TRP A 8 -19.79 3.90 0.57
CA TRP A 8 -18.58 4.07 -0.23
C TRP A 8 -18.90 4.06 -1.74
N ASN A 9 -19.73 3.12 -2.19
CA ASN A 9 -20.18 3.06 -3.57
C ASN A 9 -20.96 4.31 -3.98
N LYS A 10 -21.87 4.82 -3.14
CA LYS A 10 -22.57 6.09 -3.42
C LYS A 10 -21.58 7.23 -3.66
N VAL A 11 -20.58 7.39 -2.78
CA VAL A 11 -19.55 8.44 -2.91
C VAL A 11 -18.68 8.26 -4.16
N LEU A 12 -18.32 7.03 -4.51
CA LEU A 12 -17.55 6.76 -5.72
C LEU A 12 -18.34 7.11 -7.02
N HIS A 13 -19.67 7.15 -6.96
CA HIS A 13 -20.54 7.50 -8.08
C HIS A 13 -21.21 8.88 -7.92
N SER A 14 -20.90 9.66 -6.86
CA SER A 14 -21.64 10.88 -6.51
C SER A 14 -21.19 12.15 -7.26
N GLY A 15 -20.59 12.02 -8.44
CA GLY A 15 -20.19 13.17 -9.25
C GLY A 15 -18.88 12.99 -9.99
N VAL A 16 -18.22 14.12 -10.29
CA VAL A 16 -16.95 14.16 -11.04
C VAL A 16 -15.84 13.53 -10.22
N LEU A 17 -15.14 12.55 -10.81
CA LEU A 17 -13.94 11.99 -10.21
C LEU A 17 -12.81 13.02 -10.21
N ASP A 18 -12.34 13.37 -9.01
CA ASP A 18 -11.12 14.15 -8.78
C ASP A 18 -10.17 13.45 -7.80
N ASN A 19 -8.93 13.95 -7.71
CA ASN A 19 -7.91 13.34 -6.87
C ASN A 19 -8.22 13.42 -5.36
N ASN A 20 -8.98 14.42 -4.90
CA ASN A 20 -9.34 14.56 -3.49
C ASN A 20 -10.38 13.52 -3.09
N LEU A 21 -11.39 13.31 -3.94
CA LEU A 21 -12.39 12.25 -3.77
C LEU A 21 -11.72 10.87 -3.74
N LEU A 22 -10.78 10.60 -4.66
CA LEU A 22 -10.07 9.33 -4.71
C LEU A 22 -9.22 9.07 -3.45
N ARG A 23 -8.53 10.11 -2.94
CA ARG A 23 -7.81 10.03 -1.67
C ARG A 23 -8.74 9.78 -0.49
N PHE A 24 -9.92 10.43 -0.49
CA PHE A 24 -10.93 10.29 0.55
C PHE A 24 -11.53 8.89 0.60
N LEU A 25 -11.80 8.28 -0.57
CA LEU A 25 -12.30 6.91 -0.66
C LEU A 25 -11.33 5.88 -0.05
N ALA A 26 -10.02 6.14 -0.11
CA ALA A 26 -9.03 5.29 0.54
C ALA A 26 -9.03 5.42 2.09
N CYS A 27 -9.77 6.35 2.69
CA CYS A 27 -9.82 6.53 4.16
C CYS A 27 -10.70 5.51 4.88
N THR A 28 -11.48 4.68 4.18
CA THR A 28 -12.31 3.65 4.83
C THR A 28 -11.43 2.62 5.52
N LYS A 29 -11.82 2.19 6.73
CA LYS A 29 -11.15 1.10 7.47
C LYS A 29 -11.57 -0.30 7.01
N ASN A 30 -12.57 -0.40 6.13
CA ASN A 30 -13.10 -1.67 5.65
C ASN A 30 -12.15 -2.26 4.59
N HIS A 31 -11.40 -3.30 4.95
CA HIS A 31 -10.42 -3.91 4.06
C HIS A 31 -11.05 -4.59 2.83
N THR A 32 -12.28 -5.11 2.92
CA THR A 32 -13.01 -5.65 1.77
C THR A 32 -13.27 -4.57 0.72
N VAL A 33 -13.66 -3.37 1.17
CA VAL A 33 -13.84 -2.21 0.28
C VAL A 33 -12.51 -1.76 -0.33
N ILE A 34 -11.42 -1.77 0.45
CA ILE A 34 -10.08 -1.42 -0.05
C ILE A 34 -9.58 -2.43 -1.10
N ILE A 35 -9.82 -3.73 -0.90
CA ILE A 35 -9.49 -4.76 -1.89
C ILE A 35 -10.30 -4.53 -3.17
N GLY A 36 -11.61 -4.28 -3.05
CA GLY A 36 -12.43 -3.89 -4.20
C GLY A 36 -11.92 -2.62 -4.89
N TYR A 37 -11.39 -1.65 -4.13
CA TYR A 37 -10.81 -0.43 -4.68
C TYR A 37 -9.50 -0.70 -5.45
N LEU A 38 -8.67 -1.63 -4.98
CA LEU A 38 -7.51 -2.12 -5.74
C LEU A 38 -7.94 -2.83 -7.02
N ASP A 39 -9.02 -3.60 -6.99
CA ASP A 39 -9.55 -4.26 -8.19
C ASP A 39 -10.02 -3.28 -9.26
N LEU A 40 -10.52 -2.12 -8.86
CA LEU A 40 -10.87 -1.07 -9.82
C LEU A 40 -9.65 -0.53 -10.60
N LEU A 41 -8.42 -0.68 -10.10
CA LEU A 41 -7.20 -0.34 -10.86
C LEU A 41 -7.00 -1.25 -12.08
N LYS A 42 -7.57 -2.46 -12.06
CA LYS A 42 -7.56 -3.43 -13.17
C LYS A 42 -8.63 -3.12 -14.22
N SER A 43 -9.61 -2.27 -13.88
CA SER A 43 -10.75 -1.93 -14.73
C SER A 43 -10.52 -0.65 -15.53
N GLU A 44 -11.37 -0.40 -16.54
CA GLU A 44 -11.37 0.84 -17.32
C GLU A 44 -11.98 2.04 -16.57
N ARG A 45 -12.41 1.85 -15.31
CA ARG A 45 -13.08 2.90 -14.53
C ARG A 45 -12.23 4.17 -14.40
N PHE A 46 -10.93 4.01 -14.16
CA PHE A 46 -10.01 5.13 -14.07
C PHE A 46 -9.35 5.34 -15.43
N THR A 47 -9.93 6.21 -16.25
CA THR A 47 -9.40 6.49 -17.60
C THR A 47 -8.06 7.22 -17.55
N LYS A 48 -7.88 8.13 -16.59
CA LYS A 48 -6.64 8.92 -16.43
C LYS A 48 -5.58 8.19 -15.60
N ALA A 49 -4.33 8.19 -16.09
CA ALA A 49 -3.16 7.69 -15.38
C ALA A 49 -3.04 8.27 -13.97
N GLN A 50 -3.21 9.59 -13.83
CA GLN A 50 -3.14 10.28 -12.55
C GLN A 50 -4.14 9.76 -11.50
N TYR A 51 -5.30 9.26 -11.93
CA TYR A 51 -6.30 8.68 -11.03
C TYR A 51 -5.83 7.32 -10.53
N ARG A 52 -5.35 6.44 -11.41
CA ARG A 52 -4.79 5.14 -11.02
C ARG A 52 -3.62 5.30 -10.04
N ILE A 53 -2.71 6.23 -10.35
CA ILE A 53 -1.55 6.56 -9.50
C ILE A 53 -2.03 7.08 -8.12
N THR A 54 -3.00 8.01 -8.12
CA THR A 54 -3.54 8.59 -6.87
C THR A 54 -4.20 7.52 -6.00
N VAL A 55 -5.02 6.66 -6.60
CA VAL A 55 -5.69 5.56 -5.89
C VAL A 55 -4.67 4.60 -5.30
N PHE A 56 -3.72 4.12 -6.10
CA PHE A 56 -2.70 3.18 -5.66
C PHE A 56 -1.92 3.74 -4.46
N HIS A 57 -1.30 4.92 -4.59
CA HIS A 57 -0.53 5.52 -3.51
C HIS A 57 -1.37 5.80 -2.26
N SER A 58 -2.63 6.24 -2.43
CA SER A 58 -3.53 6.49 -1.29
C SER A 58 -3.85 5.21 -0.51
N ILE A 59 -4.02 4.09 -1.22
CA ILE A 59 -4.24 2.78 -0.61
C ILE A 59 -2.97 2.31 0.09
N ILE A 60 -1.81 2.36 -0.56
CA ILE A 60 -0.53 1.96 0.05
C ILE A 60 -0.28 2.74 1.34
N ALA A 61 -0.41 4.08 1.29
CA ALA A 61 -0.12 4.95 2.42
C ALA A 61 -0.98 4.65 3.66
N ARG A 62 -2.19 4.13 3.47
CA ARG A 62 -3.17 3.91 4.55
C ARG A 62 -3.28 2.45 4.97
N HIS A 63 -3.08 1.52 4.03
CA HIS A 63 -3.50 0.13 4.18
C HIS A 63 -2.42 -0.91 3.89
N ALA A 64 -1.22 -0.53 3.43
CA ALA A 64 -0.14 -1.51 3.23
C ALA A 64 0.23 -2.26 4.52
N ARG A 65 0.00 -1.65 5.69
CA ARG A 65 0.18 -2.30 7.00
C ARG A 65 -0.95 -3.25 7.41
N ASN A 66 -2.06 -3.32 6.67
CA ASN A 66 -3.10 -4.29 6.94
C ASN A 66 -2.71 -5.61 6.27
N GLU A 67 -2.68 -6.69 7.06
CA GLU A 67 -2.17 -7.98 6.60
C GLU A 67 -2.92 -8.56 5.39
N LEU A 68 -4.25 -8.47 5.40
CA LEU A 68 -5.08 -8.95 4.29
C LEU A 68 -4.83 -8.14 3.02
N VAL A 69 -4.73 -6.81 3.16
CA VAL A 69 -4.46 -5.91 2.03
C VAL A 69 -3.05 -6.11 1.49
N LEU A 70 -2.04 -6.26 2.34
CA LEU A 70 -0.65 -6.53 1.93
C LEU A 70 -0.54 -7.82 1.15
N THR A 71 -1.10 -8.92 1.70
CA THR A 71 -1.11 -10.23 1.03
C THR A 71 -1.81 -10.15 -0.32
N TYR A 72 -2.96 -9.45 -0.38
CA TYR A 72 -3.68 -9.24 -1.63
C TYR A 72 -2.84 -8.49 -2.68
N ILE A 73 -2.18 -7.39 -2.27
CA ILE A 73 -1.31 -6.60 -3.14
C ILE A 73 -0.16 -7.45 -3.69
N LEU A 74 0.53 -8.23 -2.84
CA LEU A 74 1.67 -9.05 -3.28
C LEU A 74 1.22 -10.17 -4.23
N ASN A 75 0.11 -10.83 -3.94
CA ASN A 75 -0.43 -11.90 -4.79
C ASN A 75 -0.91 -11.39 -6.16
N ASN A 76 -1.36 -10.13 -6.23
CA ASN A 76 -1.88 -9.51 -7.45
C ASN A 76 -0.97 -8.43 -8.02
N PHE A 77 0.30 -8.36 -7.58
CA PHE A 77 1.15 -7.18 -7.74
C PHE A 77 1.29 -6.71 -9.19
N ALA A 78 1.44 -7.64 -10.14
CA ALA A 78 1.55 -7.31 -11.55
C ALA A 78 0.30 -6.63 -12.13
N ASN A 79 -0.87 -6.89 -11.54
CA ASN A 79 -2.17 -6.42 -12.01
C ASN A 79 -2.65 -5.18 -11.25
N VAL A 80 -2.35 -5.07 -9.95
CA VAL A 80 -2.80 -3.92 -9.13
C VAL A 80 -1.86 -2.73 -9.19
N VAL A 81 -0.59 -2.92 -9.57
CA VAL A 81 0.33 -1.81 -9.79
C VAL A 81 -0.03 -1.15 -11.13
N PRO A 82 -0.41 0.14 -11.14
CA PRO A 82 -0.66 0.86 -12.38
C PRO A 82 0.55 0.78 -13.32
N LYS A 83 0.31 0.58 -14.61
CA LYS A 83 1.38 0.46 -15.63
C LYS A 83 2.31 1.67 -15.68
N GLU A 84 1.84 2.82 -15.21
CA GLU A 84 2.61 4.06 -15.11
C GLU A 84 3.64 4.05 -13.98
N ILE A 85 3.51 3.15 -13.00
CA ILE A 85 4.41 3.04 -11.85
C ILE A 85 5.41 1.91 -12.10
N LYS A 86 6.70 2.24 -12.10
CA LYS A 86 7.75 1.23 -12.15
C LYS A 86 7.64 0.29 -10.94
N LYS A 87 7.70 -1.02 -11.16
CA LYS A 87 7.60 -2.06 -10.10
C LYS A 87 8.53 -1.81 -8.90
N ILE A 88 9.76 -1.33 -9.13
CA ILE A 88 10.70 -0.98 -8.05
C ILE A 88 10.20 0.19 -7.18
N LEU A 89 9.54 1.18 -7.79
CA LEU A 89 9.00 2.33 -7.09
C LEU A 89 7.77 1.93 -6.27
N ALA A 90 6.89 1.11 -6.84
CA ALA A 90 5.74 0.55 -6.12
C ALA A 90 6.18 -0.25 -4.87
N LEU A 91 7.17 -1.14 -5.01
CA LEU A 91 7.71 -1.89 -3.85
C LEU A 91 8.39 -0.97 -2.84
N THR A 92 9.13 0.04 -3.29
CA THR A 92 9.77 1.03 -2.40
C THR A 92 8.72 1.77 -1.59
N ASP A 93 7.60 2.15 -2.21
CA ASP A 93 6.48 2.83 -1.55
C ASP A 93 5.77 1.92 -0.55
N ILE A 94 5.52 0.65 -0.91
CA ILE A 94 4.99 -0.36 0.02
C ILE A 94 5.90 -0.47 1.25
N ILE A 95 7.21 -0.69 1.05
CA ILE A 95 8.18 -0.85 2.15
C ILE A 95 8.17 0.36 3.09
N ASN A 96 8.04 1.58 2.56
CA ASN A 96 7.98 2.80 3.37
C ASN A 96 6.79 2.82 4.35
N HIS A 97 5.70 2.15 4.01
CA HIS A 97 4.45 2.15 4.77
C HIS A 97 4.23 0.87 5.59
N LEU A 98 5.27 0.03 5.73
CA LEU A 98 5.28 -1.11 6.64
C LEU A 98 5.88 -0.71 7.99
N TYR A 99 5.39 -1.35 9.05
CA TYR A 99 5.72 -1.00 10.44
C TYR A 99 6.09 -2.19 11.33
N SER A 100 6.09 -3.43 10.79
CA SER A 100 6.59 -4.61 11.50
C SER A 100 7.65 -5.36 10.69
N LYS A 101 8.48 -6.14 11.37
CA LYS A 101 9.49 -7.01 10.74
C LYS A 101 8.82 -8.13 9.95
N ASP A 102 7.78 -8.76 10.50
CA ASP A 102 7.03 -9.83 9.82
C ASP A 102 6.46 -9.39 8.46
N GLN A 103 5.99 -8.13 8.35
CA GLN A 103 5.54 -7.58 7.07
C GLN A 103 6.68 -7.38 6.09
N LEU A 104 7.83 -6.91 6.57
CA LEU A 104 9.03 -6.76 5.75
C LEU A 104 9.55 -8.11 5.26
N ASP A 105 9.47 -9.16 6.07
CA ASP A 105 9.88 -10.52 5.70
C ASP A 105 8.97 -11.11 4.61
N LYS A 106 7.67 -10.78 4.62
CA LYS A 106 6.77 -11.13 3.50
C LYS A 106 7.18 -10.46 2.20
N VAL A 107 7.51 -9.17 2.24
CA VAL A 107 8.00 -8.46 1.06
C VAL A 107 9.36 -9.03 0.62
N TYR A 108 10.25 -9.36 1.56
CA TYR A 108 11.54 -10.00 1.27
C TYR A 108 11.33 -11.30 0.48
N ASN A 109 10.47 -12.18 0.98
CA ASN A 109 10.15 -13.47 0.34
C ASN A 109 9.52 -13.28 -1.04
N TYR A 110 8.61 -12.32 -1.18
CA TYR A 110 8.03 -11.97 -2.48
C TYR A 110 9.10 -11.49 -3.47
N VAL A 111 9.98 -10.59 -3.03
CA VAL A 111 11.01 -9.99 -3.87
C VAL A 111 12.03 -11.04 -4.33
N GLY A 112 12.45 -11.95 -3.44
CA GLY A 112 13.37 -13.05 -3.77
C GLY A 112 12.83 -14.04 -4.80
N LYS A 113 11.51 -14.21 -4.87
CA LYS A 113 10.87 -15.12 -5.84
C LYS A 113 10.60 -14.48 -7.20
N ASN A 114 10.49 -13.15 -7.28
CA ASN A 114 9.87 -12.48 -8.43
C ASN A 114 10.77 -11.46 -9.14
N PHE A 115 11.99 -11.18 -8.66
CA PHE A 115 12.86 -10.15 -9.21
C PHE A 115 14.29 -10.63 -9.41
N SER A 116 14.98 -10.08 -10.42
CA SER A 116 16.38 -10.38 -10.72
C SER A 116 17.34 -9.87 -9.66
N ASP A 117 18.55 -10.43 -9.61
CA ASP A 117 19.57 -10.18 -8.58
C ASP A 117 19.86 -8.69 -8.37
N LYS A 118 19.97 -7.89 -9.43
CA LYS A 118 20.23 -6.45 -9.33
C LYS A 118 19.08 -5.69 -8.66
N MET A 119 17.84 -6.04 -9.01
CA MET A 119 16.64 -5.39 -8.47
C MET A 119 16.36 -5.87 -7.05
N PHE A 120 16.54 -7.18 -6.82
CA PHE A 120 16.55 -7.82 -5.51
C PHE A 120 17.51 -7.09 -4.56
N SER A 121 18.78 -6.92 -4.93
CA SER A 121 19.80 -6.28 -4.10
C SER A 121 19.40 -4.87 -3.63
N ARG A 122 18.84 -4.05 -4.54
CA ARG A 122 18.36 -2.69 -4.20
C ARG A 122 17.18 -2.73 -3.23
N LEU A 123 16.24 -3.65 -3.43
CA LEU A 123 15.06 -3.79 -2.59
C LEU A 123 15.42 -4.35 -1.20
N ILE A 124 16.38 -5.28 -1.12
CA ILE A 124 16.87 -5.79 0.17
C ILE A 124 17.53 -4.68 0.99
N LEU A 125 18.36 -3.83 0.37
CA LEU A 125 18.92 -2.68 1.06
C LEU A 125 17.82 -1.76 1.62
N LYS A 126 16.74 -1.56 0.86
CA LYS A 126 15.59 -0.75 1.30
C LYS A 126 14.82 -1.41 2.46
N ILE A 127 14.60 -2.72 2.39
CA ILE A 127 13.96 -3.53 3.45
C ILE A 127 14.77 -3.45 4.75
N ASN A 128 16.08 -3.70 4.67
CA ASN A 128 16.98 -3.66 5.82
C ASN A 128 17.02 -2.26 6.46
N ARG A 129 17.10 -1.21 5.64
CA ARG A 129 17.01 0.18 6.11
C ARG A 129 15.70 0.43 6.86
N ARG A 130 14.58 -0.05 6.33
CA ARG A 130 13.27 0.12 6.98
C ARG A 130 13.18 -0.67 8.30
N SER A 131 13.70 -1.90 8.35
CA SER A 131 13.76 -2.71 9.57
C SER A 131 14.56 -2.02 10.68
N SER A 132 15.69 -1.40 10.33
CA SER A 132 16.48 -0.59 11.26
C SER A 132 15.69 0.63 11.77
N GLN A 133 14.99 1.34 10.90
CA GLN A 133 14.15 2.49 11.28
C GLN A 133 13.03 2.07 12.24
N ILE A 134 12.33 0.98 11.96
CA ILE A 134 11.29 0.43 12.84
C ILE A 134 11.88 0.11 14.22
N THR A 135 13.03 -0.57 14.25
CA THR A 135 13.71 -0.94 15.51
C THR A 135 14.06 0.30 16.33
N LYS A 136 14.61 1.34 15.68
CA LYS A 136 14.93 2.62 16.34
C LYS A 136 13.69 3.31 16.90
N HIS A 137 12.63 3.43 16.10
CA HIS A 137 11.39 4.07 16.55
C HIS A 137 10.74 3.32 17.72
N VAL A 138 10.65 1.99 17.63
CA VAL A 138 10.10 1.16 18.72
C VAL A 138 10.95 1.30 19.99
N GLY A 139 12.28 1.32 19.86
CA GLY A 139 13.18 1.55 20.99
C GLY A 139 12.94 2.90 21.67
N TYR A 140 12.86 3.98 20.88
CA TYR A 140 12.56 5.33 21.36
C TYR A 140 11.22 5.42 22.09
N PHE A 141 10.15 4.87 21.52
CA PHE A 141 8.84 4.90 22.18
C PHE A 141 8.81 4.07 23.47
N LYS A 142 9.50 2.92 23.49
CA LYS A 142 9.63 2.10 24.71
C LYS A 142 10.39 2.81 25.82
N SER A 143 11.42 3.61 25.50
CA SER A 143 12.12 4.40 26.52
C SER A 143 11.26 5.56 27.01
N PHE A 144 10.58 6.27 26.11
CA PHE A 144 9.72 7.40 26.44
C PHE A 144 8.57 7.01 27.38
N LEU A 145 7.89 5.89 27.10
CA LEU A 145 6.78 5.40 27.93
C LEU A 145 7.21 4.83 29.29
N LYS A 146 8.52 4.65 29.54
CA LYS A 146 9.06 4.23 30.84
C LYS A 146 9.45 5.41 31.74
N THR A 147 9.52 6.61 31.16
CA THR A 147 9.90 7.85 31.86
C THR A 147 8.69 8.66 32.34
N GLU A 148 7.47 8.22 32.02
CA GLU A 148 6.19 8.70 32.57
C GLU A 148 5.67 7.73 33.64
#